data_AF-A0A9D5CIW7-F1
#
_entry.id   AF-A0A9D5CIW7-F1
#
_cell.length_a   1.000
_cell.length_b   1.000
_cell.length_c   1.000
_cell.angle_alpha   90.00
_cell.angle_beta   90.00
_cell.angle_gamma   90.00
#
_symmetry.space_group_name_H-M   'P 1'
#
loop_
_entity.id
_entity.type
_entity.pdbx_description
1 polymer ?
#
loop_
_entity_poly.entity_id
_entity_poly.type
_entity_poly.pdbx_seq_one_letter_code
_entity_poly.pdbx_strand_id
1 'polypeptide(L)'
;MGRPHALLLPYPAQGHVLPLMELAHSMVSHGFIVTFINTHFNHARLLSAMPTFSNTNPSINFISIPDGMQPGDDRNHIVNLCKALMTVMPLHLEELIIKMMHKQPEQDKPTCLIADESMGWAFHVAKKTGLRVAAFSPASAATSTNMRNIPKLIQDGIIHEHDGLAKTPGTYICDVWKTGMKMIPDENNMITKEQIKDKVEELLGDGEIKNRALAMKEIAIKSVEKGGSSFENLNTFVSAIKQELLVDGQMKLMVVTLSLSLRLSVGTRMAKDWSHGEVLKAIFPLLDGKDLIACMLVCRQWRDVARDDYLWKCICARRWPSFCKRPHPTLSYHKLFITFSRPPRPQPLLPPRLSFNDLEFYIDLWSEEQLLFSEAISGSVLRMGMKNPPPGVPEVLRVHLDGPDYKMVMHVDPRFTIPLGRTVTVSILIGRKDTNEVACIVNRSVFDYVDGSAFRALAYDYLKFSPGHPFISGIRAWVSLLFMGNSNENIIDVFGIEIDFCDAASSETEVLWLLDMLDWK
;
A
#
# COMPACT_ATOMS: atom_id res chain seq x y z
N MET A 1 -37.04 0.10 22.24
CA MET A 1 -35.61 0.01 22.61
C MET A 1 -34.83 0.98 21.73
N GLY A 2 -33.86 1.70 22.28
CA GLY A 2 -33.01 2.62 21.50
C GLY A 2 -32.20 1.88 20.42
N ARG A 3 -31.67 2.61 19.44
CA ARG A 3 -30.77 2.01 18.43
C ARG A 3 -29.45 1.65 19.11
N PRO A 4 -28.91 0.44 18.91
CA PRO A 4 -27.64 0.07 19.52
C PRO A 4 -26.52 0.94 18.95
N HIS A 5 -25.68 1.49 19.82
CA HIS A 5 -24.56 2.34 19.42
C HIS A 5 -23.23 1.58 19.61
N ALA A 6 -22.45 1.46 18.55
CA ALA A 6 -21.15 0.80 18.54
C ALA A 6 -20.00 1.81 18.36
N LEU A 7 -18.97 1.68 19.20
CA LEU A 7 -17.69 2.36 19.02
C LEU A 7 -16.76 1.45 18.23
N LEU A 8 -16.16 1.93 17.14
CA LEU A 8 -15.22 1.18 16.33
C LEU A 8 -13.83 1.83 16.41
N LEU A 9 -12.83 1.05 16.85
CA LEU A 9 -11.45 1.52 17.04
C LEU A 9 -10.47 0.68 16.19
N PRO A 10 -10.04 1.16 15.01
CA PRO A 10 -9.05 0.48 14.19
C PRO A 10 -7.62 0.68 14.73
N TYR A 11 -6.72 -0.23 14.37
CA TYR A 11 -5.30 0.09 14.36
C TYR A 11 -5.02 1.12 13.25
N PRO A 12 -4.18 2.14 13.46
CA PRO A 12 -4.06 3.29 12.56
C PRO A 12 -3.22 3.01 11.29
N ALA A 13 -3.40 1.86 10.65
CA ALA A 13 -2.81 1.50 9.37
C ALA A 13 -3.89 1.16 8.33
N GLN A 14 -3.60 1.40 7.04
CA GLN A 14 -4.58 1.27 5.94
C GLN A 14 -5.22 -0.12 5.87
N GLY A 15 -4.44 -1.18 6.04
CA GLY A 15 -4.91 -2.58 6.03
C GLY A 15 -5.86 -2.93 7.17
N HIS A 16 -5.98 -2.09 8.19
CA HIS A 16 -6.85 -2.28 9.36
C HIS A 16 -8.04 -1.32 9.34
N VAL A 17 -7.81 -0.06 8.96
CA VAL A 17 -8.85 0.97 8.89
C VAL A 17 -9.92 0.62 7.86
N LEU A 18 -9.53 0.20 6.65
CA LEU A 18 -10.49 -0.08 5.57
C LEU A 18 -11.43 -1.26 5.90
N PRO A 19 -10.93 -2.44 6.34
CA PRO A 19 -11.83 -3.53 6.68
C PRO A 19 -12.77 -3.22 7.85
N LEU A 20 -12.30 -2.46 8.86
CA LEU A 20 -13.15 -2.07 9.98
C LEU A 20 -14.20 -1.02 9.57
N MET A 21 -13.88 -0.15 8.61
CA MET A 21 -14.86 0.78 8.03
C MET A 21 -15.99 0.04 7.29
N GLU A 22 -15.66 -1.04 6.59
CA GLU A 22 -16.64 -1.88 5.91
C GLU A 22 -17.54 -2.62 6.91
N LEU A 23 -16.98 -3.06 8.05
CA LEU A 23 -17.79 -3.52 9.17
C LEU A 23 -18.71 -2.40 9.69
N ALA A 24 -18.23 -1.16 9.81
CA ALA A 24 -19.03 -0.01 10.23
C ALA A 24 -20.28 0.18 9.33
N HIS A 25 -20.09 0.17 8.01
CA HIS A 25 -21.19 0.26 7.04
C HIS A 25 -22.17 -0.92 7.18
N SER A 26 -21.64 -2.14 7.37
CA SER A 26 -22.47 -3.32 7.63
C SER A 26 -23.32 -3.13 8.89
N MET A 27 -22.73 -2.66 9.99
CA MET A 27 -23.45 -2.42 11.24
C MET A 27 -24.54 -1.35 11.11
N VAL A 28 -24.25 -0.25 10.41
CA VAL A 28 -25.27 0.76 10.07
C VAL A 28 -26.43 0.14 9.31
N SER A 29 -26.16 -0.74 8.34
CA SER A 29 -27.23 -1.44 7.60
C SER A 29 -28.06 -2.38 8.48
N HIS A 30 -27.52 -2.79 9.64
CA HIS A 30 -28.23 -3.54 10.67
C HIS A 30 -28.84 -2.64 11.76
N GLY A 31 -28.91 -1.32 11.54
CA GLY A 31 -29.59 -0.38 12.43
C GLY A 31 -28.76 0.11 13.62
N PHE A 32 -27.43 -0.07 13.59
CA PHE A 32 -26.55 0.57 14.57
C PHE A 32 -26.35 2.05 14.29
N ILE A 33 -26.21 2.83 15.35
CA ILE A 33 -25.45 4.08 15.32
C ILE A 33 -23.98 3.69 15.46
N VAL A 34 -23.10 4.24 14.63
CA VAL A 34 -21.66 3.94 14.71
C VAL A 34 -20.87 5.20 14.99
N THR A 35 -19.98 5.14 15.98
CA THR A 35 -18.92 6.13 16.15
C THR A 35 -17.59 5.47 15.79
N PHE A 36 -16.96 5.96 14.72
CA PHE A 36 -15.68 5.50 14.23
C PHE A 36 -14.55 6.39 14.78
N ILE A 37 -13.64 5.80 15.53
CA ILE A 37 -12.58 6.49 16.25
C ILE A 37 -11.31 6.51 15.39
N ASN A 38 -10.79 7.69 15.09
CA ASN A 38 -9.54 7.91 14.39
C ASN A 38 -8.47 8.44 15.36
N THR A 39 -7.21 8.37 14.95
CA THR A 39 -6.16 9.23 15.53
C THR A 39 -6.32 10.66 15.00
N HIS A 40 -5.91 11.69 15.76
CA HIS A 40 -5.86 13.08 15.26
C HIS A 40 -5.14 13.18 13.90
N PHE A 41 -4.00 12.51 13.75
CA PHE A 41 -3.22 12.51 12.52
C PHE A 41 -4.00 11.97 11.31
N ASN A 42 -4.54 10.75 11.40
CA ASN A 42 -5.34 10.16 10.33
C ASN A 42 -6.62 10.97 10.04
N HIS A 43 -7.26 11.51 11.07
CA HIS A 43 -8.46 12.35 10.90
C HIS A 43 -8.14 13.64 10.13
N ALA A 44 -7.04 14.32 10.48
CA ALA A 44 -6.59 15.51 9.77
C ALA A 44 -6.27 15.21 8.31
N ARG A 45 -5.57 14.10 8.02
CA ARG A 45 -5.29 13.67 6.64
C ARG A 45 -6.57 13.41 5.84
N LEU A 46 -7.57 12.78 6.46
CA LEU A 46 -8.87 12.54 5.83
C LEU A 46 -9.60 13.85 5.51
N LEU A 47 -9.62 14.80 6.43
CA LEU A 47 -10.25 16.11 6.22
C LEU A 47 -9.51 16.94 5.16
N SER A 48 -8.18 16.89 5.12
CA SER A 48 -7.39 17.57 4.09
C SER A 48 -7.65 17.01 2.69
N ALA A 49 -7.78 15.69 2.57
CA ALA A 49 -8.07 15.03 1.29
C ALA A 49 -9.55 15.17 0.88
N MET A 50 -10.46 15.18 1.86
CA MET A 50 -11.91 15.26 1.66
C MET A 50 -12.55 16.15 2.75
N PRO A 51 -12.65 17.47 2.52
CA PRO A 51 -13.17 18.41 3.51
C PRO A 51 -14.62 18.15 3.96
N THR A 52 -15.39 17.46 3.12
CA THR A 52 -16.79 17.09 3.39
C THR A 52 -16.94 15.66 3.94
N PHE A 53 -15.85 14.96 4.26
CA PHE A 53 -15.85 13.55 4.66
C PHE A 53 -16.84 13.23 5.80
N SER A 54 -16.89 14.08 6.83
CA SER A 54 -17.81 13.94 7.97
C SER A 54 -19.30 14.08 7.61
N ASN A 55 -19.62 14.67 6.45
CA ASN A 55 -20.99 14.89 5.97
C ASN A 55 -21.44 13.82 4.95
N THR A 56 -20.58 12.86 4.58
CA THR A 56 -20.88 11.88 3.53
C THR A 56 -21.83 10.77 3.97
N ASN A 57 -21.85 10.42 5.27
CA ASN A 57 -22.77 9.43 5.82
C ASN A 57 -23.25 9.84 7.22
N PRO A 58 -24.49 10.36 7.36
CA PRO A 58 -25.00 10.83 8.65
C PRO A 58 -25.20 9.72 9.70
N SER A 59 -25.01 8.45 9.32
CA SER A 59 -25.15 7.30 10.23
C SER A 59 -23.83 6.84 10.87
N ILE A 60 -22.68 7.38 10.42
CA ILE A 60 -21.37 7.12 11.00
C ILE A 60 -20.79 8.43 11.50
N ASN A 61 -20.64 8.55 12.82
CA ASN A 61 -20.00 9.69 13.45
C ASN A 61 -18.49 9.46 13.53
N PHE A 62 -17.69 10.41 13.08
CA PHE A 62 -16.23 10.33 13.15
C PHE A 62 -15.73 11.16 14.33
N ILE A 63 -14.98 10.51 15.23
CA ILE A 63 -14.30 11.18 16.34
C ILE A 63 -12.81 10.90 16.23
N SER A 64 -11.98 11.82 16.71
CA SER A 64 -10.55 11.64 16.77
C SER A 64 -10.02 11.75 18.20
N ILE A 65 -9.01 10.95 18.54
CA ILE A 65 -8.26 11.01 19.80
C ILE A 65 -6.74 11.07 19.51
N PRO A 66 -5.89 11.59 20.41
CA PRO A 66 -4.46 11.67 20.15
C PRO A 66 -3.79 10.29 20.23
N ASP A 67 -2.87 10.02 19.30
CA ASP A 67 -2.08 8.79 19.21
C ASP A 67 -0.83 8.80 20.11
N GLY A 68 -0.51 9.96 20.70
CA GLY A 68 0.68 10.16 21.53
C GLY A 68 1.96 10.49 20.77
N MET A 69 1.88 10.58 19.44
CA MET A 69 3.02 10.88 18.56
C MET A 69 3.06 12.38 18.26
N GLN A 70 4.26 12.98 18.20
CA GLN A 70 4.44 14.39 17.83
C GLN A 70 4.18 14.63 16.33
N PRO A 71 3.94 15.89 15.90
CA PRO A 71 3.65 16.21 14.49
C PRO A 71 4.74 15.79 13.49
N GLY A 72 5.99 15.63 13.93
CA GLY A 72 7.12 15.18 13.10
C GLY A 72 7.53 13.72 13.29
N ASP A 73 6.92 12.99 14.22
CA ASP A 73 7.31 11.60 14.48
C ASP A 73 6.87 10.68 13.34
N ASP A 74 7.75 9.76 12.95
CA ASP A 74 7.45 8.73 11.96
C ASP A 74 6.45 7.71 12.52
N ARG A 75 5.25 7.72 11.95
CA ARG A 75 4.16 6.81 12.28
C ARG A 75 4.27 5.47 11.54
N ASN A 76 5.28 5.27 10.69
CA ASN A 76 5.59 3.98 10.09
C ASN A 76 6.54 3.14 10.98
N HIS A 77 7.24 3.76 11.94
CA HIS A 77 8.02 3.05 12.94
C HIS A 77 7.12 2.33 13.96
N ILE A 78 6.74 1.09 13.61
CA ILE A 78 5.72 0.27 14.29
C ILE A 78 5.94 0.21 15.81
N VAL A 79 7.17 0.02 16.27
CA VAL A 79 7.47 -0.11 17.71
C VAL A 79 7.17 1.19 18.47
N ASN A 80 7.52 2.33 17.89
CA ASN A 80 7.33 3.63 18.53
C ASN A 80 5.85 4.00 18.53
N LEU A 81 5.18 3.79 17.39
CA LEU A 81 3.75 3.97 17.28
C LEU A 81 3.02 3.10 18.31
N CYS A 82 3.26 1.78 18.35
CA CYS A 82 2.62 0.88 19.32
C CYS A 82 2.85 1.34 20.77
N LYS A 83 4.06 1.77 21.11
CA LYS A 83 4.37 2.30 22.45
C LYS A 83 3.58 3.57 22.76
N ALA A 84 3.49 4.51 21.82
CA ALA A 84 2.73 5.75 21.99
C ALA A 84 1.23 5.47 22.12
N LEU A 85 0.66 4.63 21.24
CA LEU A 85 -0.74 4.22 21.30
C LEU A 85 -1.08 3.62 22.67
N MET A 86 -0.26 2.68 23.16
CA MET A 86 -0.47 2.04 24.48
C MET A 86 -0.33 3.00 25.66
N THR A 87 0.43 4.08 25.53
CA THR A 87 0.68 5.02 26.63
C THR A 87 -0.38 6.12 26.70
N VAL A 88 -0.81 6.64 25.54
CA VAL A 88 -1.62 7.86 25.47
C VAL A 88 -3.09 7.59 25.16
N MET A 89 -3.39 6.70 24.22
CA MET A 89 -4.78 6.48 23.79
C MET A 89 -5.70 5.87 24.86
N PRO A 90 -5.26 4.98 25.78
CA PRO A 90 -6.16 4.41 26.79
C PRO A 90 -6.89 5.47 27.62
N LEU A 91 -6.16 6.51 28.06
CA LEU A 91 -6.71 7.61 28.84
C LEU A 91 -7.79 8.36 28.04
N HIS A 92 -7.46 8.75 26.80
CA HIS A 92 -8.37 9.51 25.95
C HIS A 92 -9.58 8.70 25.50
N LEU A 93 -9.42 7.40 25.28
CA LEU A 93 -10.53 6.50 24.99
C LEU A 93 -11.47 6.38 26.20
N GLU A 94 -10.91 6.24 27.41
CA GLU A 94 -11.69 6.18 28.65
C GLU A 94 -12.50 7.48 28.85
N GLU A 95 -11.86 8.62 28.72
CA GLU A 95 -12.50 9.94 28.81
C GLU A 95 -13.62 10.11 27.78
N LEU A 96 -13.37 9.69 26.53
CA LEU A 96 -14.38 9.72 25.47
C LEU A 96 -15.60 8.87 25.83
N ILE A 97 -15.38 7.63 26.28
CA ILE A 97 -16.45 6.72 26.66
C ILE A 97 -17.26 7.31 27.83
N ILE A 98 -16.60 7.74 28.90
CA ILE A 98 -17.28 8.32 30.08
C ILE A 98 -18.09 9.56 29.68
N LYS A 99 -17.51 10.43 28.84
CA LYS A 99 -18.20 11.62 28.32
C LYS A 99 -19.45 11.23 27.54
N MET A 100 -19.39 10.20 26.69
CA MET A 100 -20.55 9.72 25.94
C MET A 100 -21.60 9.08 26.87
N MET A 101 -21.17 8.31 27.87
CA MET A 101 -22.06 7.67 28.84
C MET A 101 -22.79 8.66 29.77
N HIS A 102 -22.18 9.81 30.08
CA HIS A 102 -22.77 10.82 30.97
C HIS A 102 -23.60 11.87 30.22
N LYS A 103 -23.16 12.29 29.02
CA LYS A 103 -23.78 13.43 28.30
C LYS A 103 -24.88 13.03 27.33
N GLN A 104 -24.92 11.77 26.88
CA GLN A 104 -25.90 11.34 25.89
C GLN A 104 -27.17 10.77 26.55
N PRO A 105 -28.36 10.98 25.95
CA PRO A 105 -29.58 10.28 26.36
C PRO A 105 -29.38 8.77 26.36
N GLU A 106 -30.07 8.02 27.22
CA GLU A 106 -29.90 6.56 27.32
C GLU A 106 -29.99 5.82 25.99
N GLN A 107 -30.88 6.28 25.09
CA GLN A 107 -31.08 5.69 23.76
C GLN A 107 -29.91 5.90 22.78
N ASP A 108 -28.99 6.81 23.09
CA ASP A 108 -27.84 7.16 22.25
C ASP A 108 -26.52 6.70 22.87
N LYS A 109 -26.52 6.21 24.12
CA LYS A 109 -25.27 5.77 24.78
C LYS A 109 -24.61 4.60 24.06
N PRO A 110 -23.27 4.57 23.99
CA PRO A 110 -22.55 3.45 23.42
C PRO A 110 -22.83 2.16 24.22
N THR A 111 -23.09 1.08 23.49
CA THR A 111 -23.48 -0.22 24.05
C THR A 111 -22.41 -1.29 23.86
N CYS A 112 -21.44 -1.04 22.98
CA CYS A 112 -20.30 -1.92 22.73
C CYS A 112 -19.11 -1.17 22.11
N LEU A 113 -17.91 -1.71 22.33
CA LEU A 113 -16.68 -1.37 21.64
C LEU A 113 -16.24 -2.54 20.76
N ILE A 114 -15.98 -2.27 19.49
CA ILE A 114 -15.32 -3.20 18.57
C ILE A 114 -13.96 -2.59 18.26
N ALA A 115 -12.89 -3.24 18.69
CA ALA A 115 -11.54 -2.75 18.44
C ALA A 115 -10.70 -3.77 17.69
N ASP A 116 -9.76 -3.28 16.90
CA ASP A 116 -8.72 -4.10 16.27
C ASP A 116 -7.97 -4.93 17.33
N GLU A 117 -7.60 -6.17 17.01
CA GLU A 117 -6.86 -7.03 17.94
C GLU A 117 -5.51 -6.43 18.35
N SER A 118 -4.89 -5.64 17.47
CA SER A 118 -3.65 -4.89 17.74
C SER A 118 -3.85 -3.78 18.78
N MET A 119 -5.11 -3.41 19.03
CA MET A 119 -5.53 -2.42 20.02
C MET A 119 -6.02 -3.08 21.30
N GLY A 120 -5.48 -4.26 21.67
CA GLY A 120 -5.96 -5.07 22.79
C GLY A 120 -6.04 -4.36 24.15
N TRP A 121 -5.27 -3.29 24.36
CA TRP A 121 -5.39 -2.40 25.53
C TRP A 121 -6.78 -1.77 25.66
N ALA A 122 -7.48 -1.54 24.55
CA ALA A 122 -8.81 -0.94 24.52
C ALA A 122 -9.87 -1.85 25.17
N PHE A 123 -9.62 -3.16 25.21
CA PHE A 123 -10.51 -4.11 25.85
C PHE A 123 -10.56 -3.93 27.37
N HIS A 124 -9.42 -3.56 27.97
CA HIS A 124 -9.36 -3.23 29.39
C HIS A 124 -10.17 -1.97 29.70
N VAL A 125 -10.03 -0.94 28.86
CA VAL A 125 -10.78 0.32 28.98
C VAL A 125 -12.29 0.10 28.86
N ALA A 126 -12.72 -0.69 27.88
CA ALA A 126 -14.13 -1.05 27.70
C ALA A 126 -14.69 -1.81 28.91
N LYS A 127 -13.94 -2.79 29.44
CA LYS A 127 -14.37 -3.55 30.62
C LYS A 127 -14.55 -2.66 31.86
N LYS A 128 -13.63 -1.70 32.08
CA LYS A 128 -13.71 -0.72 33.19
C LYS A 128 -14.96 0.16 33.11
N THR A 129 -15.40 0.46 31.89
CA THR A 129 -16.54 1.35 31.62
C THR A 129 -17.87 0.62 31.43
N GLY A 130 -17.89 -0.71 31.60
CA GLY A 130 -19.09 -1.54 31.46
C GLY A 130 -19.53 -1.78 30.00
N LEU A 131 -18.70 -1.41 29.01
CA LEU A 131 -18.97 -1.69 27.61
C LEU A 131 -18.70 -3.16 27.29
N ARG A 132 -19.59 -3.76 26.51
CA ARG A 132 -19.33 -5.05 25.87
C ARG A 132 -18.24 -4.87 24.81
N VAL A 133 -17.39 -5.86 24.66
CA VAL A 133 -16.24 -5.76 23.75
C VAL A 133 -16.21 -6.89 22.74
N ALA A 134 -15.80 -6.57 21.51
CA ALA A 134 -15.44 -7.55 20.50
C ALA A 134 -14.09 -7.15 19.86
N ALA A 135 -13.29 -8.18 19.55
CA ALA A 135 -12.06 -8.00 18.80
C ALA A 135 -12.33 -8.16 17.30
N PHE A 136 -11.69 -7.34 16.49
CA PHE A 136 -11.68 -7.43 15.04
C PHE A 136 -10.27 -7.74 14.55
N SER A 137 -10.13 -8.73 13.67
CA SER A 137 -8.85 -9.07 13.04
C SER A 137 -9.04 -9.05 11.53
N PRO A 138 -8.31 -8.17 10.79
CA PRO A 138 -8.28 -8.20 9.34
C PRO A 138 -7.32 -9.27 8.78
N ALA A 139 -6.61 -10.00 9.66
CA ALA A 139 -5.64 -11.00 9.25
C ALA A 139 -6.30 -12.24 8.60
N SER A 140 -5.51 -12.98 7.82
CA SER A 140 -5.98 -14.25 7.26
C SER A 140 -6.27 -15.27 8.36
N ALA A 141 -7.24 -16.17 8.14
CA ALA A 141 -7.55 -17.24 9.09
C ALA A 141 -6.33 -18.14 9.39
N ALA A 142 -5.42 -18.32 8.44
CA ALA A 142 -4.17 -19.05 8.64
C ALA A 142 -3.23 -18.29 9.61
N THR A 143 -3.07 -16.98 9.42
CA THR A 143 -2.28 -16.12 10.31
C THR A 143 -2.85 -16.13 11.72
N SER A 144 -4.17 -15.95 11.89
CA SER A 144 -4.81 -15.96 13.20
C SER A 144 -4.70 -17.32 13.90
N THR A 145 -4.80 -18.42 13.15
CA THR A 145 -4.58 -19.79 13.67
C THR A 145 -3.14 -19.95 14.16
N ASN A 146 -2.16 -19.49 13.39
CA ASN A 146 -0.75 -19.56 13.78
C ASN A 146 -0.48 -18.73 15.05
N MET A 147 -1.01 -17.50 15.12
CA MET A 147 -0.86 -16.63 16.29
C MET A 147 -1.39 -17.27 17.58
N ARG A 148 -2.54 -17.94 17.51
CA ARG A 148 -3.13 -18.65 18.67
C ARG A 148 -2.33 -19.87 19.11
N ASN A 149 -1.60 -20.48 18.18
CA ASN A 149 -0.80 -21.67 18.44
C ASN A 149 0.66 -21.34 18.79
N ILE A 150 1.06 -20.07 18.86
CA ILE A 150 2.45 -19.66 19.20
C ILE A 150 3.00 -20.43 20.42
N PRO A 151 2.29 -20.55 21.57
CA PRO A 151 2.83 -21.29 22.72
C PRO A 151 3.15 -22.75 22.39
N LYS A 152 2.30 -23.40 21.60
CA LYS A 152 2.49 -24.78 21.15
C LYS A 152 3.61 -24.86 20.11
N LEU A 153 3.70 -23.90 19.20
CA LEU A 153 4.77 -23.82 18.20
C LEU A 153 6.15 -23.59 18.84
N ILE A 154 6.22 -22.87 19.97
CA ILE A 154 7.42 -22.74 20.79
C ILE A 154 7.74 -24.07 21.47
N GLN A 155 6.74 -24.70 22.10
CA GLN A 155 6.90 -26.01 22.75
C GLN A 155 7.39 -27.09 21.78
N ASP A 156 6.88 -27.09 20.55
CA ASP A 156 7.23 -28.03 19.51
C ASP A 156 8.57 -27.68 18.81
N GLY A 157 9.25 -26.61 19.25
CA GLY A 157 10.53 -26.16 18.69
C GLY A 157 10.44 -25.61 17.26
N ILE A 158 9.24 -25.26 16.80
CA ILE A 158 8.97 -24.70 15.47
C ILE A 158 9.24 -23.20 15.44
N ILE A 159 9.00 -22.51 16.56
CA ILE A 159 9.42 -21.12 16.81
C ILE A 159 10.53 -21.19 17.86
N HIS A 160 11.73 -20.74 17.51
CA HIS A 160 12.81 -20.58 18.47
C HIS A 160 12.57 -19.32 19.30
N GLU A 161 12.68 -19.45 20.62
CA GLU A 161 12.38 -18.40 21.62
C GLU A 161 13.18 -17.10 21.40
N HIS A 162 14.28 -17.17 20.64
CA HIS A 162 15.16 -16.05 20.34
C HIS A 162 14.90 -15.35 18.99
N ASP A 163 14.19 -15.97 18.03
CA ASP A 163 14.21 -15.50 16.63
C ASP A 163 12.85 -15.05 16.09
N GLY A 164 11.74 -15.33 16.80
CA GLY A 164 10.39 -14.83 16.48
C GLY A 164 9.79 -15.23 15.11
N LEU A 165 10.53 -15.91 14.25
CA LEU A 165 10.13 -16.30 12.90
C LEU A 165 9.54 -17.71 12.90
N ALA A 166 8.21 -17.81 12.83
CA ALA A 166 7.54 -19.07 12.58
C ALA A 166 7.78 -19.56 11.14
N LYS A 167 8.02 -20.86 10.96
CA LYS A 167 7.91 -21.52 9.65
C LYS A 167 6.51 -21.26 9.06
N THR A 168 6.51 -20.82 7.80
CA THR A 168 5.59 -19.86 7.16
C THR A 168 4.28 -20.44 6.59
N PRO A 169 3.33 -19.58 6.12
CA PRO A 169 2.15 -19.94 5.33
C PRO A 169 2.37 -20.90 4.14
N GLY A 170 3.61 -21.05 3.67
CA GLY A 170 3.98 -21.92 2.55
C GLY A 170 3.61 -23.40 2.76
N THR A 171 3.68 -23.92 3.99
CA THR A 171 3.30 -25.31 4.30
C THR A 171 1.83 -25.58 4.05
N TYR A 172 0.93 -24.65 4.42
CA TYR A 172 -0.50 -24.81 4.15
C TYR A 172 -0.82 -24.70 2.65
N ILE A 173 -0.19 -23.73 1.97
CA ILE A 173 -0.40 -23.49 0.54
C ILE A 173 0.06 -24.69 -0.30
N CYS A 174 1.24 -25.24 0.01
CA CYS A 174 1.83 -26.33 -0.77
C CYS A 174 1.32 -27.71 -0.34
N ASP A 175 1.27 -27.98 0.97
CA ASP A 175 1.11 -29.35 1.45
C ASP A 175 -0.35 -29.68 1.79
N VAL A 176 -1.11 -28.70 2.31
CA VAL A 176 -2.50 -28.90 2.75
C VAL A 176 -3.50 -28.58 1.64
N TRP A 177 -3.48 -27.33 1.15
CA TRP A 177 -4.39 -26.86 0.10
C TRP A 177 -3.95 -27.30 -1.29
N LYS A 178 -2.65 -27.59 -1.44
CA LYS A 178 -2.04 -27.98 -2.72
C LYS A 178 -2.35 -26.96 -3.82
N THR A 179 -2.45 -25.69 -3.45
CA THR A 179 -2.74 -24.56 -4.35
C THR A 179 -1.51 -23.74 -4.69
N GLY A 180 -0.35 -24.07 -4.12
CA GLY A 180 0.92 -23.49 -4.50
C GLY A 180 2.03 -24.51 -4.58
N MET A 181 3.19 -24.05 -5.02
CA MET A 181 4.39 -24.86 -5.18
C MET A 181 5.49 -24.33 -4.27
N LYS A 182 6.25 -25.26 -3.69
CA LYS A 182 7.38 -24.90 -2.85
C LYS A 182 8.55 -24.50 -3.73
N MET A 183 9.17 -23.38 -3.40
CA MET A 183 10.47 -23.03 -3.97
C MET A 183 11.52 -23.87 -3.25
N ILE A 184 12.27 -24.67 -4.02
CA ILE A 184 13.38 -25.47 -3.51
C ILE A 184 14.65 -24.72 -3.91
N PRO A 185 15.43 -24.23 -2.91
CA PRO A 185 16.73 -23.62 -3.19
C PRO A 185 17.66 -24.63 -3.87
N ASP A 186 18.58 -24.13 -4.69
CA ASP A 186 19.64 -24.94 -5.29
C ASP A 186 20.69 -25.40 -4.26
N GLU A 187 21.76 -26.05 -4.74
CA GLU A 187 22.87 -26.53 -3.91
C GLU A 187 23.62 -25.41 -3.15
N ASN A 188 23.46 -24.16 -3.55
CA ASN A 188 24.00 -22.97 -2.88
C ASN A 188 22.98 -22.29 -1.96
N ASN A 189 21.84 -22.94 -1.71
CA ASN A 189 20.72 -22.41 -0.94
C ASN A 189 20.11 -21.12 -1.54
N MET A 190 20.20 -20.95 -2.86
CA MET A 190 19.66 -19.80 -3.59
C MET A 190 18.43 -20.18 -4.42
N ILE A 191 17.51 -19.23 -4.61
CA ILE A 191 16.38 -19.35 -5.53
C ILE A 191 16.63 -18.40 -6.70
N THR A 192 16.83 -18.96 -7.89
CA THR A 192 17.15 -18.19 -9.12
C THR A 192 15.90 -17.61 -9.78
N LYS A 193 16.08 -16.57 -10.60
CA LYS A 193 14.99 -15.98 -11.39
C LYS A 193 14.40 -16.98 -12.37
N GLU A 194 15.22 -17.85 -12.95
CA GLU A 194 14.83 -18.93 -13.85
C GLU A 194 13.96 -19.94 -13.09
N GLN A 195 14.38 -20.36 -11.89
CA GLN A 195 13.55 -21.22 -11.04
C GLN A 195 12.22 -20.55 -10.69
N ILE A 196 12.19 -19.26 -10.38
CA ILE A 196 10.93 -18.53 -10.12
C ILE A 196 10.06 -18.53 -11.37
N LYS A 197 10.62 -18.18 -12.52
CA LYS A 197 9.89 -18.13 -13.80
C LYS A 197 9.33 -19.51 -14.14
N ASP A 198 10.15 -20.54 -14.13
CA ASP A 198 9.77 -21.91 -14.45
C ASP A 198 8.69 -22.40 -13.48
N LYS A 199 8.84 -22.10 -12.18
CA LYS A 199 7.83 -22.47 -11.18
C LYS A 199 6.53 -21.70 -11.33
N VAL A 200 6.56 -20.44 -11.75
CA VAL A 200 5.35 -19.66 -12.06
C VAL A 200 4.66 -20.21 -13.30
N GLU A 201 5.42 -20.54 -14.36
CA GLU A 201 4.88 -21.17 -15.56
C GLU A 201 4.27 -22.54 -15.26
N GLU A 202 4.94 -23.36 -14.44
CA GLU A 202 4.45 -24.64 -13.95
C GLU A 202 3.18 -24.47 -13.10
N LEU A 203 3.18 -23.55 -12.14
CA LEU A 203 2.04 -23.24 -11.28
C LEU A 203 0.81 -22.80 -12.09
N LEU A 204 1.00 -21.95 -13.10
CA LEU A 204 -0.08 -21.45 -13.95
C LEU A 204 -0.54 -22.48 -14.99
N GLY A 205 0.36 -23.36 -15.42
CA GLY A 205 0.09 -24.47 -16.35
C GLY A 205 -0.53 -25.70 -15.69
N ASP A 206 -0.38 -25.86 -14.38
CA ASP A 206 -0.94 -26.99 -13.62
C ASP A 206 -2.47 -26.86 -13.47
N GLY A 207 -3.17 -27.64 -14.28
CA GLY A 207 -4.63 -27.70 -14.29
C GLY A 207 -5.22 -28.17 -12.95
N GLU A 208 -4.52 -29.01 -12.19
CA GLU A 208 -5.03 -29.46 -10.89
C GLU A 208 -4.91 -28.39 -9.82
N ILE A 209 -3.77 -27.69 -9.75
CA ILE A 209 -3.59 -26.54 -8.86
C ILE A 209 -4.64 -25.49 -9.16
N LYS A 210 -4.84 -25.18 -10.45
CA LYS A 210 -5.88 -24.26 -10.89
C LYS A 210 -7.27 -24.71 -10.46
N ASN A 211 -7.61 -26.00 -10.61
CA ASN A 211 -8.91 -26.52 -10.18
C ASN A 211 -9.10 -26.44 -8.65
N ARG A 212 -8.06 -26.76 -7.86
CA ARG A 212 -8.11 -26.62 -6.40
C ARG A 212 -8.26 -25.17 -5.96
N ALA A 213 -7.53 -24.25 -6.61
CA ALA A 213 -7.66 -22.81 -6.35
C ALA A 213 -9.05 -22.28 -6.72
N LEU A 214 -9.63 -22.72 -7.84
CA LEU A 214 -10.99 -22.37 -8.25
C LEU A 214 -12.04 -22.94 -7.29
N ALA A 215 -11.88 -24.19 -6.83
CA ALA A 215 -12.77 -24.78 -5.84
C ALA A 215 -12.71 -24.03 -4.50
N MET A 216 -11.51 -23.65 -4.04
CA MET A 216 -11.36 -22.81 -2.84
C MET A 216 -12.00 -21.43 -3.01
N LYS A 217 -11.83 -20.82 -4.19
CA LYS A 217 -12.51 -19.55 -4.53
C LYS A 217 -14.03 -19.70 -4.46
N GLU A 218 -14.59 -20.77 -5.02
CA GLU A 218 -16.03 -21.03 -4.99
C GLU A 218 -16.55 -21.25 -3.57
N ILE A 219 -15.82 -22.00 -2.74
CA ILE A 219 -16.15 -22.18 -1.32
C ILE A 219 -16.14 -20.84 -0.58
N ALA A 220 -15.12 -20.01 -0.82
CA ALA A 220 -15.01 -18.69 -0.20
C ALA A 220 -16.12 -17.74 -0.65
N ILE A 221 -16.55 -17.79 -1.92
CA ILE A 221 -17.69 -17.01 -2.43
C ILE A 221 -18.98 -17.49 -1.76
N LYS A 222 -19.24 -18.80 -1.78
CA LYS A 222 -20.44 -19.38 -1.17
C LYS A 222 -20.53 -19.11 0.33
N SER A 223 -19.40 -19.02 1.04
CA SER A 223 -19.40 -18.74 2.48
C SER A 223 -19.82 -17.30 2.81
N VAL A 224 -19.54 -16.33 1.93
CA VAL A 224 -19.87 -14.91 2.15
C VAL A 224 -21.22 -14.48 1.58
N GLU A 225 -21.78 -15.27 0.67
CA GLU A 225 -23.12 -15.05 0.10
C GLU A 225 -24.22 -15.26 1.15
N LYS A 226 -25.42 -14.74 0.87
CA LYS A 226 -26.57 -14.87 1.77
C LYS A 226 -26.90 -16.35 1.99
N GLY A 227 -26.99 -16.78 3.25
CA GLY A 227 -27.14 -18.19 3.63
C GLY A 227 -25.82 -18.98 3.76
N GLY A 228 -24.68 -18.36 3.41
CA GLY A 228 -23.34 -18.90 3.61
C GLY A 228 -22.87 -18.79 5.06
N SER A 229 -21.90 -19.63 5.44
CA SER A 229 -21.44 -19.73 6.84
C SER A 229 -20.86 -18.44 7.41
N SER A 230 -20.05 -17.69 6.64
CA SER A 230 -19.49 -16.40 7.08
C SER A 230 -20.57 -15.33 7.18
N PHE A 231 -21.54 -15.33 6.26
CA PHE A 231 -22.69 -14.42 6.30
C PHE A 231 -23.56 -14.67 7.54
N GLU A 232 -23.88 -15.93 7.84
CA GLU A 232 -24.67 -16.29 9.02
C GLU A 232 -23.90 -16.07 10.34
N ASN A 233 -22.57 -16.28 10.35
CA ASN A 233 -21.74 -15.93 11.50
C ASN A 233 -21.78 -14.43 11.79
N LEU A 234 -21.73 -13.58 10.76
CA LEU A 234 -21.87 -12.13 10.92
C LEU A 234 -23.25 -11.74 11.47
N ASN A 235 -24.33 -12.32 10.94
CA ASN A 235 -25.68 -12.07 11.46
C ASN A 235 -25.83 -12.52 12.90
N THR A 236 -25.25 -13.67 13.25
CA THR A 236 -25.24 -14.22 14.61
C THR A 236 -24.47 -13.30 15.55
N PHE A 237 -23.29 -12.85 15.14
CA PHE A 237 -22.50 -11.86 15.88
C PHE A 237 -23.28 -10.57 16.11
N VAL A 238 -23.87 -10.00 15.05
CA VAL A 238 -24.68 -8.78 15.10
C VAL A 238 -25.89 -8.97 16.02
N SER A 239 -26.52 -10.14 16.02
CA SER A 239 -27.65 -10.45 16.90
C SER A 239 -27.20 -10.61 18.36
N ALA A 240 -26.10 -11.31 18.60
CA ALA A 240 -25.53 -11.51 19.94
C ALA A 240 -25.10 -10.18 20.57
N ILE A 241 -24.47 -9.28 19.79
CA ILE A 241 -24.07 -7.95 20.26
C ILE A 241 -25.28 -7.00 20.40
N LYS A 242 -26.47 -7.36 19.89
CA LYS A 242 -27.72 -6.62 20.15
C LYS A 242 -28.49 -7.10 21.38
N GLN A 243 -28.56 -8.41 21.61
CA GLN A 243 -29.59 -9.01 22.47
C GLN A 243 -29.21 -9.26 23.95
N GLU A 244 -28.18 -8.63 24.51
CA GLU A 244 -27.70 -8.94 25.90
C GLU A 244 -27.41 -10.44 26.16
N LEU A 245 -27.34 -11.29 25.12
CA LEU A 245 -27.21 -12.75 25.24
C LEU A 245 -25.77 -13.26 25.41
N LEU A 246 -24.85 -12.44 25.93
CA LEU A 246 -23.57 -12.96 26.42
C LEU A 246 -23.79 -13.56 27.81
N VAL A 247 -24.41 -14.75 27.82
CA VAL A 247 -24.47 -15.64 28.98
C VAL A 247 -23.04 -16.05 29.33
N ASP A 248 -22.65 -15.75 30.57
CA ASP A 248 -21.43 -16.15 31.26
C ASP A 248 -20.09 -15.88 30.56
N GLY A 249 -19.45 -14.76 30.95
CA GLY A 249 -18.05 -14.68 31.39
C GLY A 249 -16.91 -15.21 30.50
N GLN A 250 -17.20 -15.82 29.35
CA GLN A 250 -16.26 -16.40 28.44
C GLN A 250 -16.14 -15.50 27.23
N MET A 251 -14.93 -14.97 27.06
CA MET A 251 -14.49 -14.23 25.90
C MET A 251 -14.56 -15.15 24.66
N LYS A 252 -15.72 -15.22 24.00
CA LYS A 252 -15.81 -15.84 22.69
C LYS A 252 -15.16 -14.89 21.68
N LEU A 253 -13.87 -15.13 21.43
CA LEU A 253 -13.14 -14.51 20.33
C LEU A 253 -13.74 -15.03 19.00
N MET A 254 -14.81 -14.39 18.55
CA MET A 254 -15.40 -14.62 17.24
C MET A 254 -14.46 -14.01 16.21
N VAL A 255 -13.69 -14.85 15.52
CA VAL A 255 -12.92 -14.42 14.35
C VAL A 255 -13.92 -14.15 13.24
N VAL A 256 -14.34 -12.90 13.12
CA VAL A 256 -15.02 -12.43 11.92
C VAL A 256 -13.93 -12.24 10.86
N THR A 257 -13.52 -13.33 10.21
CA THR A 257 -12.69 -13.24 9.00
C THR A 257 -13.56 -12.65 7.91
N LEU A 258 -13.65 -11.32 7.86
CA LEU A 258 -14.20 -10.63 6.72
C LEU A 258 -13.14 -10.78 5.61
N SER A 259 -13.37 -11.72 4.69
CA SER A 259 -12.70 -11.82 3.39
C SER A 259 -13.08 -10.64 2.48
N LEU A 260 -12.99 -9.43 3.03
CA LEU A 260 -13.40 -8.18 2.40
C LEU A 260 -12.40 -7.70 1.34
N SER A 261 -11.20 -8.27 1.32
CA SER A 261 -10.26 -8.15 0.18
C SER A 261 -10.83 -8.76 -1.10
N LEU A 262 -11.80 -9.69 -1.03
CA LEU A 262 -12.56 -10.16 -2.20
C LEU A 262 -13.73 -9.25 -2.56
N ARG A 263 -14.23 -8.40 -1.64
CA ARG A 263 -15.27 -7.40 -1.94
C ARG A 263 -14.76 -6.15 -2.64
N LEU A 264 -13.47 -5.81 -2.49
CA LEU A 264 -12.83 -4.80 -3.35
C LEU A 264 -12.60 -5.32 -4.79
N SER A 265 -12.67 -6.63 -5.01
CA SER A 265 -12.72 -7.23 -6.35
C SER A 265 -14.15 -7.51 -6.83
N VAL A 266 -15.12 -7.70 -5.95
CA VAL A 266 -16.51 -8.04 -6.30
C VAL A 266 -17.51 -7.48 -5.28
N GLY A 267 -18.16 -6.36 -5.63
CA GLY A 267 -19.56 -6.11 -5.24
C GLY A 267 -19.82 -5.02 -4.20
N THR A 268 -20.10 -3.81 -4.69
CA THR A 268 -21.12 -2.92 -4.11
C THR A 268 -22.51 -3.48 -4.42
N ARG A 269 -23.43 -3.45 -3.46
CA ARG A 269 -24.83 -3.89 -3.60
C ARG A 269 -25.51 -3.16 -4.79
N MET A 270 -25.80 -3.87 -5.86
CA MET A 270 -26.79 -3.45 -6.86
C MET A 270 -28.08 -4.25 -6.66
N ALA A 271 -29.19 -3.52 -6.61
CA ALA A 271 -30.54 -4.05 -6.52
C ALA A 271 -30.88 -4.96 -7.73
N LYS A 272 -31.77 -5.92 -7.46
CA LYS A 272 -32.55 -6.78 -8.37
C LYS A 272 -32.31 -6.63 -9.88
N ASP A 273 -32.05 -7.80 -10.49
CA ASP A 273 -32.24 -8.15 -11.90
C ASP A 273 -31.48 -7.32 -12.93
N TRP A 274 -30.15 -7.27 -12.81
CA TRP A 274 -29.29 -6.88 -13.91
C TRP A 274 -28.71 -8.15 -14.52
N SER A 275 -28.98 -8.38 -15.81
CA SER A 275 -28.28 -9.42 -16.57
C SER A 275 -26.77 -9.14 -16.53
N HIS A 276 -25.94 -10.18 -16.62
CA HIS A 276 -24.47 -10.02 -16.59
C HIS A 276 -23.98 -8.95 -17.59
N GLY A 277 -24.66 -8.77 -18.72
CA GLY A 277 -24.37 -7.70 -19.70
C GLY A 277 -24.69 -6.28 -19.20
N GLU A 278 -25.73 -6.09 -18.39
CA GLU A 278 -26.08 -4.78 -17.83
C GLU A 278 -25.13 -4.36 -16.71
N VAL A 279 -24.72 -5.32 -15.87
CA VAL A 279 -23.72 -5.07 -14.82
C VAL A 279 -22.40 -4.60 -15.44
N LEU A 280 -21.97 -5.24 -16.53
CA LEU A 280 -20.77 -4.83 -17.27
C LEU A 280 -20.93 -3.44 -17.91
N LYS A 281 -22.11 -3.07 -18.41
CA LYS A 281 -22.39 -1.72 -18.92
C LYS A 281 -22.36 -0.63 -17.83
N ALA A 282 -22.63 -0.97 -16.58
CA ALA A 282 -22.50 -0.03 -15.45
C ALA A 282 -21.06 0.11 -14.94
N ILE A 283 -20.27 -0.97 -15.00
CA ILE A 283 -18.88 -1.02 -14.49
C ILE A 283 -17.89 -0.40 -15.47
N PHE A 284 -17.99 -0.70 -16.76
CA PHE A 284 -17.02 -0.24 -17.77
C PHE A 284 -16.83 1.30 -17.79
N PRO A 285 -17.88 2.13 -17.60
CA PRO A 285 -17.73 3.58 -17.50
C PRO A 285 -16.98 4.11 -16.27
N LEU A 286 -16.66 3.25 -15.31
CA LEU A 286 -15.93 3.58 -14.07
C LEU A 286 -14.45 3.16 -14.14
N LEU A 287 -14.05 2.37 -15.13
CA LEU A 287 -12.68 1.89 -15.31
C LEU A 287 -11.83 2.91 -16.08
N ASP A 288 -10.55 2.99 -15.75
CA ASP A 288 -9.62 3.82 -16.49
C ASP A 288 -9.21 3.16 -17.82
N GLY A 289 -8.47 3.90 -18.67
CA GLY A 289 -8.12 3.43 -20.01
C GLY A 289 -7.25 2.17 -20.05
N LYS A 290 -6.41 1.93 -19.03
CA LYS A 290 -5.53 0.75 -18.96
C LYS A 290 -6.32 -0.45 -18.45
N ASP A 291 -7.12 -0.24 -17.41
CA ASP A 291 -7.95 -1.28 -16.79
C ASP A 291 -9.03 -1.78 -17.75
N LEU A 292 -9.64 -0.88 -18.51
CA LEU A 292 -10.64 -1.21 -19.54
C LEU A 292 -10.05 -2.10 -20.64
N ILE A 293 -8.83 -1.81 -21.09
CA ILE A 293 -8.13 -2.59 -22.12
C ILE A 293 -7.77 -3.98 -21.58
N ALA A 294 -7.22 -4.06 -20.37
CA ALA A 294 -6.90 -5.33 -19.72
C ALA A 294 -8.16 -6.20 -19.58
N CYS A 295 -9.26 -5.59 -19.13
CA CYS A 295 -10.57 -6.21 -18.98
C CYS A 295 -11.13 -6.78 -20.31
N MET A 296 -10.95 -6.08 -21.43
CA MET A 296 -11.41 -6.53 -22.76
C MET A 296 -10.65 -7.75 -23.30
N LEU A 297 -9.47 -8.06 -22.75
CA LEU A 297 -8.64 -9.20 -23.15
C LEU A 297 -8.99 -10.49 -22.38
N VAL A 298 -9.68 -10.39 -21.24
CA VAL A 298 -9.91 -11.50 -20.30
C VAL A 298 -10.89 -12.55 -20.84
N CYS A 299 -11.97 -12.16 -21.53
CA CYS A 299 -12.91 -13.14 -22.11
C CYS A 299 -13.76 -12.62 -23.27
N ARG A 300 -14.33 -13.55 -24.05
CA ARG A 300 -15.13 -13.28 -25.26
C ARG A 300 -16.35 -12.39 -25.02
N GLN A 301 -17.08 -12.60 -23.91
CA GLN A 301 -18.25 -11.78 -23.56
C GLN A 301 -17.89 -10.31 -23.30
N TRP A 302 -16.71 -10.04 -22.71
CA TRP A 302 -16.25 -8.66 -22.44
C TRP A 302 -15.91 -7.92 -23.73
N ARG A 303 -15.34 -8.65 -24.70
CA ARG A 303 -15.08 -8.16 -26.05
C ARG A 303 -16.36 -7.83 -26.81
N ASP A 304 -17.41 -8.62 -26.62
CA ASP A 304 -18.70 -8.42 -27.29
C ASP A 304 -19.47 -7.21 -26.71
N VAL A 305 -19.44 -7.00 -25.39
CA VAL A 305 -20.01 -5.80 -24.74
C VAL A 305 -19.28 -4.52 -25.15
N ALA A 306 -17.96 -4.58 -25.31
CA ALA A 306 -17.15 -3.45 -25.78
C ALA A 306 -17.37 -3.09 -27.26
N ARG A 307 -18.15 -3.87 -28.03
CA ARG A 307 -18.55 -3.49 -29.39
C ARG A 307 -19.78 -2.58 -29.43
N ASP A 308 -20.47 -2.41 -28.30
CA ASP A 308 -21.62 -1.52 -28.17
C ASP A 308 -21.18 -0.05 -28.10
N ASP A 309 -21.46 0.74 -29.13
CA ASP A 309 -21.08 2.16 -29.19
C ASP A 309 -21.80 3.01 -28.12
N TYR A 310 -22.93 2.54 -27.57
CA TYR A 310 -23.63 3.20 -26.47
C TYR A 310 -22.78 3.22 -25.19
N LEU A 311 -22.03 2.15 -24.94
CA LEU A 311 -21.11 2.10 -23.81
C LEU A 311 -20.03 3.19 -23.92
N TRP A 312 -19.43 3.32 -25.10
CA TRP A 312 -18.42 4.34 -25.38
C TRP A 312 -18.99 5.75 -25.34
N LYS A 313 -20.26 5.92 -25.74
CA LYS A 313 -20.98 7.19 -25.56
C LYS A 313 -21.10 7.57 -24.08
N CYS A 314 -21.42 6.63 -23.19
CA CYS A 314 -21.48 6.88 -21.76
C CYS A 314 -20.11 7.27 -21.18
N ILE A 315 -19.05 6.58 -21.60
CA ILE A 315 -17.67 6.88 -21.21
C ILE A 315 -17.25 8.29 -21.69
N CYS A 316 -17.44 8.58 -22.98
CA CYS A 316 -17.13 9.88 -23.55
C CYS A 316 -17.99 11.00 -22.96
N ALA A 317 -19.24 10.75 -22.58
CA ALA A 317 -20.11 11.77 -21.99
C ALA A 317 -19.65 12.20 -20.59
N ARG A 318 -18.96 11.33 -19.84
CA ARG A 318 -18.35 11.71 -18.56
C ARG A 318 -17.08 12.54 -18.76
N ARG A 319 -16.25 12.17 -19.73
CA ARG A 319 -14.93 12.78 -19.95
C ARG A 319 -14.98 14.04 -20.81
N TRP A 320 -15.86 14.06 -21.80
CA TRP A 320 -16.07 15.15 -22.77
C TRP A 320 -17.59 15.40 -22.99
N PRO A 321 -18.31 15.85 -21.95
CA PRO A 321 -19.77 16.01 -21.97
C PRO A 321 -20.27 16.95 -23.06
N SER A 322 -19.51 18.02 -23.34
CA SER A 322 -19.82 19.00 -24.39
C SER A 322 -19.73 18.40 -25.80
N PHE A 323 -18.73 17.55 -26.05
CA PHE A 323 -18.54 16.88 -27.34
C PHE A 323 -19.66 15.86 -27.61
N CYS A 324 -20.14 15.18 -26.56
CA CYS A 324 -21.21 14.18 -26.69
C CYS A 324 -22.62 14.78 -26.91
N LYS A 325 -22.79 16.09 -26.69
CA LYS A 325 -24.06 16.81 -26.96
C LYS A 325 -24.31 17.06 -28.45
N ARG A 326 -23.29 16.98 -29.30
CA ARG A 326 -23.39 17.15 -30.76
C ARG A 326 -22.89 15.88 -31.46
N PRO A 327 -23.76 14.92 -31.79
CA PRO A 327 -23.34 13.68 -32.42
C PRO A 327 -22.73 13.94 -33.80
N HIS A 328 -21.53 13.44 -34.05
CA HIS A 328 -20.90 13.47 -35.38
C HIS A 328 -21.37 12.24 -36.18
N PRO A 329 -21.98 12.40 -37.38
CA PRO A 329 -22.62 11.29 -38.07
C PRO A 329 -21.65 10.21 -38.60
N THR A 330 -20.35 10.47 -38.63
CA THR A 330 -19.34 9.60 -39.25
C THR A 330 -18.38 8.92 -38.26
N LEU A 331 -18.37 9.32 -36.98
CA LEU A 331 -17.42 8.82 -35.98
C LEU A 331 -18.16 8.14 -34.83
N SER A 332 -17.84 6.88 -34.58
CA SER A 332 -18.35 6.15 -33.43
C SER A 332 -17.67 6.65 -32.14
N TYR A 333 -18.36 6.60 -31.00
CA TYR A 333 -17.80 7.04 -29.72
C TYR A 333 -16.59 6.18 -29.30
N HIS A 334 -16.56 4.90 -29.69
CA HIS A 334 -15.38 4.05 -29.51
C HIS A 334 -14.14 4.61 -30.22
N LYS A 335 -14.26 4.98 -31.50
CA LYS A 335 -13.15 5.57 -32.26
C LYS A 335 -12.71 6.91 -31.66
N LEU A 336 -13.65 7.69 -31.17
CA LEU A 336 -13.37 8.95 -30.49
C LEU A 336 -12.56 8.72 -29.21
N PHE A 337 -13.00 7.81 -28.35
CA PHE A 337 -12.31 7.48 -27.11
C PHE A 337 -10.87 6.99 -27.37
N ILE A 338 -10.67 6.09 -28.34
CA ILE A 338 -9.34 5.61 -28.71
C ILE A 338 -8.45 6.76 -29.20
N THR A 339 -8.98 7.68 -29.99
CA THR A 339 -8.19 8.77 -30.58
C THR A 339 -7.64 9.72 -29.51
N PHE A 340 -8.46 10.05 -28.50
CA PHE A 340 -8.07 10.97 -27.43
C PHE A 340 -7.44 10.29 -26.20
N SER A 341 -7.57 8.97 -26.04
CA SER A 341 -6.94 8.21 -24.96
C SER A 341 -5.59 7.62 -25.34
N ARG A 342 -5.25 7.63 -26.64
CA ARG A 342 -3.88 7.34 -27.06
C ARG A 342 -2.97 8.42 -26.48
N PRO A 343 -1.86 8.06 -25.80
CA PRO A 343 -0.84 9.04 -25.50
C PRO A 343 -0.48 9.73 -26.82
N PRO A 344 -0.28 11.07 -26.83
CA PRO A 344 0.21 11.75 -28.01
C PRO A 344 1.40 10.93 -28.51
N ARG A 345 1.41 10.58 -29.81
CA ARG A 345 2.62 10.01 -30.41
C ARG A 345 3.76 10.93 -29.97
N PRO A 346 4.85 10.41 -29.39
CA PRO A 346 5.98 11.26 -29.04
C PRO A 346 6.32 12.03 -30.31
N GLN A 347 5.96 13.31 -30.32
CA GLN A 347 6.57 14.22 -31.25
C GLN A 347 8.03 14.17 -30.87
N PRO A 348 8.96 14.04 -31.83
CA PRO A 348 10.37 14.16 -31.51
C PRO A 348 10.56 15.49 -30.80
N LEU A 349 10.67 15.43 -29.48
CA LEU A 349 11.04 16.55 -28.66
C LEU A 349 12.41 16.99 -29.15
N LEU A 350 12.64 18.30 -29.14
CA LEU A 350 13.95 18.84 -29.53
C LEU A 350 15.04 18.12 -28.72
N PRO A 351 16.20 17.83 -29.33
CA PRO A 351 17.29 17.19 -28.60
C PRO A 351 17.59 17.96 -27.30
N PRO A 352 17.88 17.25 -26.20
CA PRO A 352 18.16 17.90 -24.92
C PRO A 352 19.31 18.89 -25.09
N ARG A 353 19.18 20.05 -24.45
CA ARG A 353 20.22 21.10 -24.46
C ARG A 353 21.41 20.71 -23.59
N LEU A 354 21.19 19.84 -22.61
CA LEU A 354 22.20 19.30 -21.72
C LEU A 354 22.83 18.03 -22.30
N SER A 355 24.09 17.80 -21.95
CA SER A 355 24.76 16.52 -22.14
C SER A 355 25.41 16.07 -20.83
N PHE A 356 25.40 14.77 -20.54
CA PHE A 356 26.02 14.22 -19.34
C PHE A 356 27.53 14.50 -19.22
N ASN A 357 28.21 14.83 -20.32
CA ASN A 357 29.63 15.21 -20.27
C ASN A 357 29.84 16.58 -19.62
N ASP A 358 28.83 17.45 -19.73
CA ASP A 358 28.82 18.83 -19.26
C ASP A 358 28.22 18.96 -17.86
N LEU A 359 27.80 17.85 -17.27
CA LEU A 359 27.19 17.79 -15.94
C LEU A 359 28.17 17.22 -14.90
N GLU A 360 28.14 17.79 -13.71
CA GLU A 360 28.85 17.33 -12.52
C GLU A 360 27.88 17.25 -11.35
N PHE A 361 27.86 16.12 -10.64
CA PHE A 361 26.97 15.85 -9.52
C PHE A 361 27.76 15.89 -8.23
N TYR A 362 27.37 16.75 -7.30
CA TYR A 362 27.96 16.84 -5.97
C TYR A 362 27.07 16.07 -5.01
N ILE A 363 27.59 14.98 -4.45
CA ILE A 363 26.83 14.05 -3.61
C ILE A 363 27.44 14.07 -2.22
N ASP A 364 26.67 14.52 -1.24
CA ASP A 364 27.09 14.57 0.17
C ASP A 364 26.16 13.71 1.03
N LEU A 365 26.75 12.81 1.82
CA LEU A 365 26.04 11.97 2.79
C LEU A 365 26.49 12.31 4.21
N TRP A 366 25.52 12.49 5.08
CA TRP A 366 25.73 12.87 6.47
C TRP A 366 25.03 11.90 7.40
N SER A 367 25.70 11.46 8.47
CA SER A 367 25.06 10.84 9.63
C SER A 367 25.02 11.88 10.74
N GLU A 368 23.84 12.37 11.07
CA GLU A 368 23.67 13.51 11.99
C GLU A 368 24.53 14.70 11.53
N GLU A 369 25.58 15.08 12.28
CA GLU A 369 26.51 16.17 11.94
C GLU A 369 27.85 15.66 11.37
N GLN A 370 28.02 14.35 11.20
CA GLN A 370 29.25 13.75 10.69
C GLN A 370 29.12 13.45 9.19
N LEU A 371 30.06 13.99 8.40
CA LEU A 371 30.16 13.67 6.98
C LEU A 371 30.63 12.22 6.79
N LEU A 372 29.85 11.42 6.06
CA LEU A 372 30.14 10.02 5.74
C LEU A 372 30.79 9.87 4.36
N PHE A 373 30.32 10.64 3.38
CA PHE A 373 30.77 10.57 2.00
C PHE A 373 30.53 11.94 1.33
N SER A 374 31.47 12.39 0.51
CA SER A 374 31.35 13.64 -0.25
C SER A 374 32.24 13.55 -1.49
N GLU A 375 31.62 13.55 -2.66
CA GLU A 375 32.34 13.49 -3.94
C GLU A 375 31.64 14.31 -5.04
N ALA A 376 32.45 14.80 -5.99
CA ALA A 376 32.01 15.41 -7.23
C ALA A 376 32.18 14.40 -8.38
N ILE A 377 31.07 14.02 -9.00
CA ILE A 377 31.00 12.92 -9.96
C ILE A 377 30.56 13.44 -11.33
N SER A 378 31.34 13.15 -12.37
CA SER A 378 30.91 13.51 -13.73
C SER A 378 29.64 12.75 -14.12
N GLY A 379 28.70 13.44 -14.77
CA GLY A 379 27.50 12.82 -15.32
C GLY A 379 27.80 11.66 -16.28
N SER A 380 28.94 11.67 -16.98
CA SER A 380 29.41 10.57 -17.83
C SER A 380 29.64 9.26 -17.06
N VAL A 381 30.09 9.34 -15.81
CA VAL A 381 30.29 8.19 -14.91
C VAL A 381 28.93 7.65 -14.44
N LEU A 382 28.06 8.53 -13.94
CA LEU A 382 26.72 8.16 -13.48
C LEU A 382 25.85 7.53 -14.57
N ARG A 383 25.94 8.07 -15.79
CA ARG A 383 25.22 7.58 -16.98
C ARG A 383 25.64 6.17 -17.40
N MET A 384 26.92 5.83 -17.23
CA MET A 384 27.42 4.51 -17.61
C MET A 384 26.82 3.37 -16.78
N GLY A 385 26.28 3.70 -15.60
CA GLY A 385 25.75 2.75 -14.64
C GLY A 385 26.82 1.80 -14.10
N MET A 386 26.39 0.85 -13.27
CA MET A 386 27.28 -0.17 -12.71
C MET A 386 27.33 -1.41 -13.61
N LYS A 387 28.25 -1.43 -14.59
CA LYS A 387 28.35 -2.55 -15.55
C LYS A 387 28.92 -3.85 -14.97
N ASN A 388 29.72 -3.75 -13.92
CA ASN A 388 30.35 -4.90 -13.25
C ASN A 388 30.30 -4.69 -11.73
N PRO A 389 29.21 -5.09 -11.05
CA PRO A 389 29.11 -4.98 -9.60
C PRO A 389 30.20 -5.82 -8.91
N PRO A 390 30.66 -5.42 -7.70
CA PRO A 390 31.67 -6.17 -6.96
C PRO A 390 31.29 -7.65 -6.73
N PRO A 391 32.27 -8.55 -6.60
CA PRO A 391 32.00 -9.93 -6.19
C PRO A 391 31.33 -9.94 -4.81
N GLY A 392 30.29 -10.76 -4.65
CA GLY A 392 29.49 -10.87 -3.42
C GLY A 392 28.23 -10.00 -3.37
N VAL A 393 27.93 -9.22 -4.42
CA VAL A 393 26.65 -8.50 -4.51
C VAL A 393 25.47 -9.49 -4.55
N PRO A 394 24.44 -9.32 -3.69
CA PRO A 394 23.28 -10.19 -3.67
C PRO A 394 22.53 -10.24 -5.00
N GLU A 395 22.00 -11.40 -5.36
CA GLU A 395 21.35 -11.63 -6.66
C GLU A 395 20.14 -10.71 -6.88
N VAL A 396 19.36 -10.42 -5.84
CA VAL A 396 18.23 -9.48 -5.90
C VAL A 396 18.69 -8.09 -6.37
N LEU A 397 19.83 -7.64 -5.86
CA LEU A 397 20.39 -6.34 -6.20
C LEU A 397 20.99 -6.35 -7.61
N ARG A 398 21.59 -7.47 -8.03
CA ARG A 398 22.07 -7.67 -9.40
C ARG A 398 20.93 -7.60 -10.41
N VAL A 399 19.82 -8.29 -10.17
CA VAL A 399 18.62 -8.22 -11.02
C VAL A 399 18.06 -6.80 -11.13
N HIS A 400 18.12 -6.02 -10.04
CA HIS A 400 17.72 -4.61 -10.06
C HIS A 400 18.65 -3.76 -10.92
N LEU A 401 19.97 -3.94 -10.79
CA LEU A 401 20.99 -3.23 -11.57
C LEU A 401 20.95 -3.59 -13.07
N ASP A 402 20.66 -4.85 -13.39
CA ASP A 402 20.53 -5.36 -14.76
C ASP A 402 19.12 -5.15 -15.36
N GLY A 403 18.22 -4.50 -14.60
CA GLY A 403 16.85 -4.21 -15.02
C GLY A 403 16.79 -3.31 -16.27
N PRO A 404 15.70 -3.36 -17.05
CA PRO A 404 15.56 -2.57 -18.28
C PRO A 404 15.34 -1.07 -18.02
N ASP A 405 15.04 -0.69 -16.77
CA ASP A 405 14.76 0.68 -16.37
C ASP A 405 16.06 1.50 -16.36
N TYR A 406 16.02 2.69 -16.96
CA TYR A 406 17.16 3.59 -16.98
C TYR A 406 17.43 4.15 -15.57
N LYS A 407 18.61 3.86 -15.02
CA LYS A 407 19.05 4.31 -13.70
C LYS A 407 20.45 4.89 -13.81
N MET A 408 20.72 5.95 -13.05
CA MET A 408 22.07 6.48 -12.92
C MET A 408 22.70 5.88 -11.67
N VAL A 409 23.81 5.15 -11.83
CA VAL A 409 24.42 4.42 -10.72
C VAL A 409 25.91 4.66 -10.72
N MET A 410 26.47 4.96 -9.56
CA MET A 410 27.91 5.02 -9.34
C MET A 410 28.39 3.92 -8.39
N HIS A 411 29.61 3.47 -8.63
CA HIS A 411 30.36 2.64 -7.70
C HIS A 411 31.09 3.51 -6.69
N VAL A 412 31.10 3.10 -5.42
CA VAL A 412 31.81 3.80 -4.35
C VAL A 412 33.02 2.97 -3.92
N ASP A 413 34.22 3.52 -4.09
CA ASP A 413 35.49 2.89 -3.72
C ASP A 413 36.49 3.94 -3.19
N PRO A 414 36.98 3.85 -1.93
CA PRO A 414 36.68 2.80 -0.96
C PRO A 414 35.23 2.88 -0.47
N ARG A 415 34.65 1.73 -0.14
CA ARG A 415 33.32 1.65 0.48
C ARG A 415 33.30 2.37 1.82
N PHE A 416 32.16 2.95 2.16
CA PHE A 416 31.93 3.55 3.47
C PHE A 416 30.84 2.78 4.22
N THR A 417 30.85 2.94 5.54
CA THR A 417 29.95 2.22 6.42
C THR A 417 28.94 3.15 7.07
N ILE A 418 27.71 2.66 7.21
CA ILE A 418 26.63 3.34 7.91
C ILE A 418 26.28 2.55 9.18
N PRO A 419 26.34 3.16 10.38
CA PRO A 419 25.86 2.52 11.59
C PRO A 419 24.33 2.39 11.58
N LEU A 420 23.81 1.19 11.88
CA LEU A 420 22.36 0.99 12.04
C LEU A 420 21.86 1.79 13.25
N GLY A 421 20.71 2.46 13.08
CA GLY A 421 20.06 3.25 14.12
C GLY A 421 20.42 4.74 14.15
N ARG A 422 21.25 5.23 13.21
CA ARG A 422 21.48 6.67 13.00
C ARG A 422 20.77 7.19 11.77
N THR A 423 20.31 8.44 11.84
CA THR A 423 19.71 9.14 10.71
C THR A 423 20.79 9.52 9.71
N VAL A 424 20.70 8.95 8.50
CA VAL A 424 21.53 9.35 7.37
C VAL A 424 20.74 10.24 6.44
N THR A 425 21.35 11.33 5.98
CA THR A 425 20.79 12.24 4.99
C THR A 425 21.68 12.34 3.77
N VAL A 426 21.07 12.63 2.61
CA VAL A 426 21.77 12.90 1.36
C VAL A 426 21.41 14.29 0.83
N SER A 427 22.41 14.96 0.26
CA SER A 427 22.23 16.14 -0.59
C SER A 427 22.85 15.85 -1.94
N ILE A 428 22.14 16.20 -3.01
CA ILE A 428 22.62 16.10 -4.38
C ILE A 428 22.41 17.43 -5.08
N LEU A 429 23.51 18.06 -5.46
CA LEU A 429 23.53 19.21 -6.35
C LEU A 429 24.05 18.77 -7.72
N ILE A 430 23.61 19.47 -8.76
CA ILE A 430 24.10 19.28 -10.11
C ILE A 430 24.62 20.61 -10.65
N GLY A 431 25.86 20.62 -11.10
CA GLY A 431 26.54 21.74 -11.72
C GLY A 431 26.67 21.54 -13.23
N ARG A 432 26.58 22.65 -13.96
CA ARG A 432 26.86 22.75 -15.39
C ARG A 432 28.26 23.28 -15.60
N LYS A 433 29.08 22.54 -16.34
CA LYS A 433 30.45 22.95 -16.68
C LYS A 433 30.49 24.06 -17.73
N ASP A 434 29.45 24.13 -18.56
CA ASP A 434 29.35 25.09 -19.66
C ASP A 434 28.87 26.48 -19.20
N THR A 435 27.95 26.52 -18.24
CA THR A 435 27.39 27.79 -17.72
C THR A 435 27.82 28.14 -16.30
N ASN A 436 28.45 27.23 -15.56
CA ASN A 436 28.71 27.32 -14.12
C ASN A 436 27.46 27.51 -13.26
N GLU A 437 26.28 27.18 -13.78
CA GLU A 437 25.04 27.18 -13.03
C GLU A 437 24.93 25.92 -12.17
N VAL A 438 24.24 26.04 -11.03
CA VAL A 438 23.97 24.90 -10.13
C VAL A 438 22.49 24.77 -9.86
N ALA A 439 21.98 23.55 -9.91
CA ALA A 439 20.64 23.20 -9.49
C ALA A 439 20.67 22.18 -8.35
N CYS A 440 19.59 22.14 -7.56
CA CYS A 440 19.42 21.18 -6.47
C CYS A 440 18.50 20.04 -6.93
N ILE A 441 18.97 18.80 -6.78
CA ILE A 441 18.20 17.58 -7.06
C ILE A 441 17.55 17.07 -5.76
N VAL A 442 18.35 16.95 -4.69
CA VAL A 442 17.91 16.50 -3.37
C VAL A 442 18.58 17.36 -2.29
N ASN A 443 17.83 17.78 -1.27
CA ASN A 443 18.37 18.64 -0.20
C ASN A 443 18.16 18.05 1.20
N ARG A 444 19.21 17.46 1.78
CA ARG A 444 19.21 16.84 3.12
C ARG A 444 18.05 15.85 3.32
N SER A 445 17.71 15.05 2.31
CA SER A 445 16.68 14.01 2.42
C SER A 445 17.17 12.84 3.25
N VAL A 446 16.31 12.33 4.14
CA VAL A 446 16.61 11.22 5.04
C VAL A 446 16.45 9.88 4.32
N PHE A 447 17.34 8.92 4.57
CA PHE A 447 17.11 7.51 4.24
C PHE A 447 16.20 6.87 5.29
N ASP A 448 14.90 7.00 5.10
CA ASP A 448 13.88 6.53 6.04
C ASP A 448 13.42 5.09 5.77
N TYR A 449 13.67 4.58 4.55
CA TYR A 449 13.30 3.23 4.15
C TYR A 449 14.52 2.37 3.86
N VAL A 450 14.81 1.41 4.75
CA VAL A 450 15.86 0.41 4.56
C VAL A 450 15.23 -0.94 4.26
N ASP A 451 15.41 -1.43 3.05
CA ASP A 451 14.96 -2.75 2.62
C ASP A 451 16.14 -3.72 2.66
N GLY A 452 16.23 -4.46 3.77
CA GLY A 452 17.26 -5.50 3.95
C GLY A 452 17.12 -6.67 2.97
N SER A 453 15.95 -6.86 2.36
CA SER A 453 15.73 -7.92 1.36
C SER A 453 16.11 -7.49 -0.06
N ALA A 454 15.95 -6.19 -0.37
CA ALA A 454 16.40 -5.59 -1.63
C ALA A 454 17.82 -5.03 -1.57
N PHE A 455 18.47 -5.08 -0.40
CA PHE A 455 19.81 -4.55 -0.15
C PHE A 455 19.98 -3.08 -0.52
N ARG A 456 18.92 -2.29 -0.26
CA ARG A 456 18.86 -0.86 -0.60
C ARG A 456 18.26 -0.02 0.53
N ALA A 457 18.78 1.18 0.69
CA ALA A 457 18.16 2.24 1.50
C ALA A 457 17.71 3.36 0.57
N LEU A 458 16.48 3.86 0.74
CA LEU A 458 15.88 4.84 -0.16
C LEU A 458 15.70 6.19 0.55
N ALA A 459 15.99 7.25 -0.17
CA ALA A 459 15.63 8.64 0.14
C ALA A 459 15.01 9.27 -1.11
N TYR A 460 14.21 10.32 -0.94
CA TYR A 460 13.72 11.09 -2.07
C TYR A 460 13.55 12.57 -1.73
N ASP A 461 13.50 13.41 -2.75
CA ASP A 461 13.05 14.80 -2.66
C ASP A 461 12.25 15.17 -3.91
N TYR A 462 11.50 16.28 -3.85
CA TYR A 462 10.79 16.81 -4.99
C TYR A 462 11.68 17.78 -5.78
N LEU A 463 11.74 17.57 -7.09
CA LEU A 463 12.48 18.44 -7.98
C LEU A 463 11.92 19.86 -7.99
N LYS A 464 12.83 20.84 -7.94
CA LYS A 464 12.51 22.26 -8.08
C LYS A 464 12.74 22.68 -9.52
N PHE A 465 11.65 23.02 -10.20
CA PHE A 465 11.68 23.48 -11.58
C PHE A 465 11.78 25.00 -11.67
N SER A 466 12.41 25.48 -12.73
CA SER A 466 12.49 26.90 -13.05
C SER A 466 11.07 27.52 -13.12
N PRO A 467 10.88 28.80 -12.74
CA PRO A 467 9.61 29.51 -12.91
C PRO A 467 9.07 29.50 -14.36
N GLY A 468 9.93 29.22 -15.36
CA GLY A 468 9.52 29.00 -16.74
C GLY A 468 8.67 27.74 -16.98
N HIS A 469 8.61 26.82 -16.01
CA HIS A 469 7.86 25.57 -16.05
C HIS A 469 6.85 25.44 -14.89
N PRO A 470 5.96 26.42 -14.69
CA PRO A 470 5.16 26.56 -13.45
C PRO A 470 4.09 25.47 -13.25
N PHE A 471 3.82 24.67 -14.28
CA PHE A 471 2.81 23.60 -14.25
C PHE A 471 3.41 22.20 -14.03
N ILE A 472 4.73 22.09 -13.88
CA ILE A 472 5.43 20.84 -13.59
C ILE A 472 5.70 20.81 -12.08
N SER A 473 5.05 19.88 -11.37
CA SER A 473 5.25 19.66 -9.94
C SER A 473 5.02 18.19 -9.59
N GLY A 474 5.49 17.77 -8.42
CA GLY A 474 5.27 16.42 -7.90
C GLY A 474 6.19 15.33 -8.48
N ILE A 475 7.20 15.70 -9.28
CA ILE A 475 8.23 14.75 -9.74
C ILE A 475 9.28 14.58 -8.63
N ARG A 476 9.58 13.33 -8.31
CA ARG A 476 10.56 12.96 -7.28
C ARG A 476 11.89 12.56 -7.91
N ALA A 477 12.96 12.90 -7.22
CA ALA A 477 14.27 12.31 -7.40
C ALA A 477 14.46 11.27 -6.30
N TRP A 478 14.62 10.01 -6.69
CA TRP A 478 14.91 8.90 -5.78
C TRP A 478 16.41 8.69 -5.69
N VAL A 479 16.90 8.44 -4.48
CA VAL A 479 18.29 8.10 -4.21
C VAL A 479 18.32 6.78 -3.46
N SER A 480 19.09 5.82 -3.96
CA SER A 480 19.27 4.52 -3.30
C SER A 480 20.73 4.33 -2.89
N LEU A 481 20.98 3.96 -1.63
CA LEU A 481 22.26 3.38 -1.22
C LEU A 481 22.23 1.89 -1.44
N LEU A 482 23.25 1.37 -2.12
CA LEU A 482 23.38 -0.04 -2.45
C LEU A 482 24.40 -0.66 -1.48
N PHE A 483 23.98 -1.68 -0.75
CA PHE A 483 24.83 -2.29 0.28
C PHE A 483 25.05 -3.79 0.09
N MET A 484 26.21 -4.25 0.55
CA MET A 484 26.56 -5.66 0.53
C MET A 484 25.80 -6.40 1.62
N GLY A 485 25.40 -7.65 1.37
CA GLY A 485 24.96 -8.54 2.43
C GLY A 485 26.16 -8.96 3.27
N ASN A 486 26.37 -8.35 4.44
CA ASN A 486 27.43 -8.76 5.36
C ASN A 486 26.97 -8.87 6.82
N SER A 487 27.62 -9.79 7.52
CA SER A 487 27.20 -10.58 8.69
C SER A 487 27.25 -9.89 10.06
N ASN A 488 27.41 -8.56 10.12
CA ASN A 488 27.44 -7.81 11.39
C ASN A 488 26.16 -6.99 11.51
N GLU A 489 25.30 -7.34 12.48
CA GLU A 489 23.94 -6.80 12.67
C GLU A 489 23.86 -5.27 12.90
N ASN A 490 24.98 -4.57 13.01
CA ASN A 490 25.04 -3.15 13.42
C ASN A 490 25.63 -2.18 12.38
N ILE A 491 26.17 -2.65 11.25
CA ILE A 491 26.82 -1.77 10.25
C ILE A 491 26.46 -2.20 8.82
N ILE A 492 26.11 -1.23 7.98
CA ILE A 492 25.82 -1.40 6.55
C ILE A 492 27.02 -0.96 5.72
N ASP A 493 27.55 -1.85 4.88
CA ASP A 493 28.67 -1.57 3.94
C ASP A 493 28.11 -1.10 2.59
N VAL A 494 28.27 0.19 2.26
CA VAL A 494 27.72 0.80 1.04
C VAL A 494 28.75 0.77 -0.07
N PHE A 495 28.40 0.16 -1.20
CA PHE A 495 29.28 0.02 -2.38
C PHE A 495 28.79 0.78 -3.60
N GLY A 496 27.58 1.35 -3.56
CA GLY A 496 27.04 2.10 -4.67
C GLY A 496 25.98 3.11 -4.26
N ILE A 497 25.82 4.13 -5.10
CA ILE A 497 24.76 5.15 -4.97
C ILE A 497 24.04 5.20 -6.31
N GLU A 498 22.71 5.13 -6.24
CA GLU A 498 21.81 5.19 -7.38
C GLU A 498 20.94 6.43 -7.30
N ILE A 499 20.69 7.06 -8.44
CA ILE A 499 19.77 8.18 -8.62
C ILE A 499 18.78 7.79 -9.73
N ASP A 500 17.49 7.86 -9.41
CA ASP A 500 16.41 7.43 -10.29
C ASP A 500 15.27 8.46 -10.32
N PHE A 501 14.67 8.64 -11.49
CA PHE A 501 13.52 9.51 -11.75
C PHE A 501 12.33 8.73 -12.32
N CYS A 502 12.21 7.44 -11.99
CA CYS A 502 11.26 6.46 -12.55
C CYS A 502 9.79 6.90 -12.59
N ASP A 503 9.39 7.88 -11.76
CA ASP A 503 8.05 8.48 -11.83
C ASP A 503 7.81 9.33 -13.10
N ALA A 504 8.88 9.79 -13.77
CA ALA A 504 8.82 10.79 -14.83
C ALA A 504 9.76 10.55 -16.03
N ALA A 505 10.85 9.79 -15.86
CA ALA A 505 11.82 9.53 -16.92
C ALA A 505 12.27 8.05 -16.91
N SER A 506 12.37 7.48 -18.10
CA SER A 506 12.69 6.06 -18.35
C SER A 506 13.83 5.86 -19.35
N SER A 507 14.47 6.95 -19.80
CA SER A 507 15.59 6.94 -20.73
C SER A 507 16.58 8.08 -20.47
N GLU A 508 17.81 7.94 -20.99
CA GLU A 508 18.85 8.96 -20.91
C GLU A 508 18.35 10.34 -21.39
N THR A 509 17.63 10.36 -22.51
CA THR A 509 17.09 11.59 -23.12
C THR A 509 16.03 12.24 -22.25
N GLU A 510 15.13 11.45 -21.67
CA GLU A 510 14.08 11.96 -20.78
C GLU A 510 14.66 12.53 -19.48
N VAL A 511 15.71 11.90 -18.93
CA VAL A 511 16.42 12.44 -17.77
C VAL A 511 17.09 13.78 -18.11
N LEU A 512 17.75 13.89 -19.27
CA LEU A 512 18.37 15.17 -19.67
C LEU A 512 17.34 16.29 -19.85
N TRP A 513 16.16 16.00 -20.42
CA TRP A 513 15.08 17.00 -20.48
C TRP A 513 14.58 17.39 -19.10
N LEU A 514 14.43 16.42 -18.20
CA LEU A 514 14.00 16.68 -16.84
C LEU A 514 14.98 17.61 -16.11
N LEU A 515 16.28 17.36 -16.25
CA LEU A 515 17.35 18.17 -15.66
C LEU A 515 17.43 19.58 -16.28
N ASP A 516 17.15 19.73 -17.58
CA ASP A 516 17.14 21.04 -18.28
C ASP A 516 16.07 21.99 -17.71
N MET A 517 15.00 21.44 -17.13
CA MET A 517 13.89 22.22 -16.57
C MET A 517 14.10 22.65 -15.12
N LEU A 518 15.19 22.24 -14.46
CA LEU A 518 15.45 22.57 -13.06
C LEU A 518 15.64 24.07 -12.84
N ASP A 519 15.48 24.50 -11.58
CA ASP A 519 15.79 25.86 -11.12
C ASP A 519 17.31 26.06 -11.02
N TRP A 520 17.96 26.23 -12.18
CA TRP A 520 19.38 26.56 -12.32
C TRP A 520 19.68 27.97 -11.80
N LYS A 521 20.74 28.11 -11.00
CA LYS A 521 21.15 29.34 -10.31
C LYS A 521 22.58 29.76 -10.56
#